data_AF-A0A0B2W4U2-F1
#
_entry.id   AF-A0A0B2W4U2-F1
#
_cell.length_a   1.000
_cell.length_b   1.000
_cell.length_c   1.000
_cell.angle_alpha   90.00
_cell.angle_beta   90.00
_cell.angle_gamma   90.00
#
_symmetry.space_group_name_H-M   'P 1'
#
loop_
_entity.id
_entity.type
_entity.pdbx_description
1 polymer ?
#
loop_
_entity_poly.entity_id
_entity_poly.type
_entity_poly.pdbx_seq_one_letter_code
_entity_poly.pdbx_strand_id
1 'polypeptide(L)'
;MMIAASFGWFNNEYSTKVGSLQVLVQLSDFVRGFDYGWIPYSVCGQFGQKEWIPVYVDYPKGIISPCVVDFDGKQILGKVDIRNEKASAGFGGKENILTGPKVQPQMVLCRKAKPGYKFDSMPF
;
A
#
# COMPACT_ATOMS: atom_id res chain seq x y z
N MET A 1 -9.84 6.73 -23.30
CA MET A 1 -8.78 6.90 -22.28
C MET A 1 -8.04 5.58 -22.18
N MET A 2 -6.70 5.58 -22.24
CA MET A 2 -5.91 4.36 -22.03
C MET A 2 -5.37 4.34 -20.61
N ILE A 3 -5.22 3.15 -20.02
CA ILE A 3 -4.61 2.99 -18.70
C ILE A 3 -3.09 3.09 -18.88
N ALA A 4 -2.48 4.02 -18.14
CA ALA A 4 -1.04 4.10 -17.93
C ALA A 4 -0.72 3.66 -16.49
N ALA A 5 0.49 3.17 -16.26
CA ALA A 5 0.93 2.73 -14.93
C ALA A 5 2.43 2.97 -14.75
N SER A 6 2.88 3.07 -13.50
CA SER A 6 4.29 3.10 -13.13
C SER A 6 4.49 2.28 -11.85
N PHE A 7 5.55 1.46 -11.82
CA PHE A 7 5.92 0.64 -10.69
C PHE A 7 7.39 0.86 -10.34
N GLY A 8 7.69 1.02 -9.04
CA GLY A 8 9.06 1.02 -8.52
C GLY A 8 9.41 -0.34 -7.95
N TRP A 9 10.46 -0.99 -8.46
CA TRP A 9 10.91 -2.29 -7.94
C TRP A 9 12.38 -2.54 -8.27
N PHE A 10 13.14 -3.10 -7.33
CA PHE A 10 14.58 -3.37 -7.48
C PHE A 10 15.37 -2.17 -8.03
N ASN A 11 15.13 -0.99 -7.46
CA ASN A 11 15.78 0.27 -7.83
C ASN A 11 15.42 0.81 -9.22
N ASN A 12 14.49 0.17 -9.95
CA ASN A 12 14.07 0.57 -11.29
C ASN A 12 12.64 1.14 -11.29
N GLU A 13 12.36 1.99 -12.27
CA GLU A 13 11.00 2.39 -12.65
C GLU A 13 10.53 1.60 -13.87
N TYR A 14 9.33 1.04 -13.80
CA TYR A 14 8.66 0.35 -14.90
C TYR A 14 7.37 1.08 -15.26
N SER A 15 7.48 1.99 -16.23
CA SER A 15 6.36 2.83 -16.70
C SER A 15 6.00 2.64 -18.18
N THR A 16 6.78 1.81 -18.88
CA THR A 16 6.52 1.44 -20.28
C THR A 16 6.44 -0.08 -20.40
N LYS A 17 5.61 -0.57 -21.33
CA LYS A 17 5.41 -2.03 -21.56
C LYS A 17 5.07 -2.82 -20.30
N VAL A 18 4.29 -2.24 -19.40
CA VAL A 18 3.83 -2.85 -18.14
C VAL A 18 3.13 -4.19 -18.38
N GLY A 19 2.41 -4.34 -19.50
CA GLY A 19 1.66 -5.54 -19.81
C GLY A 19 0.41 -5.66 -18.94
N SER A 20 0.13 -6.86 -18.47
CA SER A 20 -1.03 -7.15 -17.61
C SER A 20 -0.82 -6.57 -16.20
N LEU A 21 -1.87 -5.96 -15.66
CA LEU A 21 -1.91 -5.46 -14.30
C LEU A 21 -3.27 -5.74 -13.65
N GLN A 22 -3.34 -5.57 -12.34
CA GLN A 22 -4.60 -5.61 -11.60
C GLN A 22 -4.90 -4.22 -11.04
N VAL A 23 -6.17 -3.82 -11.10
CA VAL A 23 -6.67 -2.58 -10.51
C VAL A 23 -7.54 -2.93 -9.32
N LEU A 24 -7.24 -2.37 -8.16
CA LEU A 24 -8.09 -2.53 -6.98
C LEU A 24 -9.42 -1.79 -7.20
N VAL A 25 -10.54 -2.45 -6.92
CA VAL A 25 -11.89 -1.89 -7.08
C VAL A 25 -12.57 -1.80 -5.73
N GLN A 26 -13.15 -0.64 -5.43
CA GLN A 26 -14.05 -0.50 -4.30
C GLN A 26 -15.43 -1.01 -4.69
N LEU A 27 -15.86 -2.09 -4.04
CA LEU A 27 -17.19 -2.64 -4.23
C LEU A 27 -18.27 -1.66 -3.72
N SER A 28 -19.48 -1.82 -4.25
CA SER A 28 -20.67 -1.08 -3.79
C SER A 28 -20.87 -1.26 -2.29
N ASP A 29 -21.34 -0.20 -1.63
CA ASP A 29 -21.52 -0.19 -0.18
C ASP A 29 -22.46 -1.29 0.32
N PHE A 30 -23.50 -1.58 -0.47
CA PHE A 30 -24.53 -2.58 -0.20
C PHE A 30 -24.01 -4.03 -0.12
N VAL A 31 -22.83 -4.31 -0.70
CA VAL A 31 -22.29 -5.68 -0.78
C VAL A 31 -20.95 -5.85 -0.07
N ARG A 32 -20.29 -4.77 0.36
CA ARG A 32 -18.99 -4.86 1.03
C ARG A 32 -19.13 -4.91 2.55
N GLY A 33 -18.41 -5.84 3.17
CA GLY A 33 -18.32 -5.99 4.63
C GLY A 33 -17.20 -5.17 5.28
N PHE A 34 -16.57 -4.25 4.56
CA PHE A 34 -15.47 -3.43 5.06
C PHE A 34 -15.40 -2.09 4.32
N ASP A 35 -14.70 -1.13 4.91
CA ASP A 35 -14.42 0.16 4.29
C ASP A 35 -12.92 0.38 4.12
N TYR A 36 -12.53 1.12 3.08
CA TYR A 36 -11.15 1.53 2.84
C TYR A 36 -10.87 2.88 3.49
N GLY A 37 -9.62 3.08 3.91
CA GLY A 37 -9.13 4.34 4.46
C GLY A 37 -7.61 4.46 4.32
N TRP A 38 -7.12 5.68 4.16
CA TRP A 38 -5.70 5.98 4.18
C TRP A 38 -5.27 6.25 5.61
N ILE A 39 -4.37 5.43 6.14
CA ILE A 39 -3.97 5.45 7.55
C ILE A 39 -2.45 5.61 7.64
N PRO A 40 -1.93 6.46 8.53
CA PRO A 40 -0.49 6.58 8.72
C PRO A 40 0.15 5.24 9.07
N TYR A 41 1.32 4.96 8.51
CA TYR A 41 2.09 3.76 8.81
C TYR A 41 2.33 3.59 10.32
N SER A 42 2.58 4.68 11.04
CA SER A 42 2.76 4.68 12.49
C SER A 42 1.59 4.07 13.27
N VAL A 43 0.39 4.02 12.67
CA VAL A 43 -0.81 3.42 13.26
C VAL A 43 -1.01 2.00 12.74
N CYS A 44 -0.96 1.80 11.42
CA CYS A 44 -1.34 0.53 10.80
C CYS A 44 -0.19 -0.46 10.58
N GLY A 45 1.07 -0.03 10.71
CA GLY A 45 2.28 -0.81 10.47
C GLY A 45 2.85 -1.52 11.71
N GLN A 46 2.35 -1.22 12.90
CA GLN A 46 2.85 -1.77 14.19
C GLN A 46 2.44 -3.23 14.43
N PHE A 47 2.92 -3.94 15.45
CA PHE A 47 2.39 -5.29 15.76
C PHE A 47 1.14 -5.22 16.65
N GLY A 48 0.29 -6.25 16.63
CA GLY A 48 -0.85 -6.41 17.55
C GLY A 48 -2.23 -6.16 16.93
N GLN A 49 -3.27 -6.17 17.77
CA GLN A 49 -4.65 -5.94 17.33
C GLN A 49 -4.84 -4.52 16.78
N LYS A 50 -5.47 -4.44 15.61
CA LYS A 50 -5.74 -3.18 14.93
C LYS A 50 -7.16 -3.18 14.39
N GLU A 51 -7.75 -2.00 14.45
CA GLU A 51 -9.02 -1.74 13.80
C GLU A 51 -8.86 -1.57 12.28
N TRP A 52 -7.77 -0.92 11.87
CA TRP A 52 -7.38 -0.73 10.47
C TRP A 52 -6.25 -1.67 10.09
N ILE A 53 -6.49 -2.50 9.10
CA ILE A 53 -5.54 -3.50 8.62
C ILE A 53 -5.07 -3.07 7.24
N PRO A 54 -3.76 -3.01 6.97
CA PRO A 54 -3.26 -2.72 5.64
C PRO A 54 -3.90 -3.63 4.58
N VAL A 55 -4.25 -3.08 3.42
CA VAL A 55 -4.55 -3.88 2.24
C VAL A 55 -3.24 -4.47 1.76
N TYR A 56 -3.12 -5.79 1.74
CA TYR A 56 -1.84 -6.42 1.46
C TYR A 56 -1.92 -7.57 0.46
N VAL A 57 -0.79 -7.79 -0.22
CA VAL A 57 -0.46 -9.04 -0.87
C VAL A 57 0.76 -9.60 -0.15
N ASP A 58 0.61 -10.80 0.41
CA ASP A 58 1.70 -11.51 1.09
C ASP A 58 2.60 -12.20 0.05
N TYR A 59 3.90 -12.12 0.26
CA TYR A 59 4.87 -12.91 -0.49
C TYR A 59 6.04 -13.29 0.41
N PRO A 60 6.82 -14.35 0.06
CA PRO A 60 7.82 -14.90 0.97
C PRO A 60 8.87 -13.91 1.53
N LYS A 61 9.11 -12.76 0.88
CA LYS A 61 10.11 -11.78 1.34
C LYS A 61 9.51 -10.46 1.84
N GLY A 62 8.20 -10.35 2.02
CA GLY A 62 7.57 -9.14 2.54
C GLY A 62 6.05 -9.09 2.44
N ILE A 63 5.45 -8.07 3.04
CA ILE A 63 4.00 -7.83 2.97
C ILE A 63 3.82 -6.47 2.30
N ILE A 64 3.37 -6.50 1.05
CA ILE A 64 3.32 -5.30 0.23
C ILE A 64 1.92 -4.69 0.29
N SER A 65 1.86 -3.43 0.69
CA SER A 65 0.61 -2.65 0.76
C SER A 65 0.70 -1.39 -0.10
N PRO A 66 -0.41 -0.90 -0.69
CA PRO A 66 -0.43 0.40 -1.36
C PRO A 66 -0.13 1.53 -0.37
N CYS A 67 0.70 2.48 -0.78
CA CYS A 67 1.15 3.57 0.08
C CYS A 67 1.27 4.87 -0.71
N VAL A 68 0.67 5.95 -0.24
CA VAL A 68 1.01 7.30 -0.70
C VAL A 68 2.26 7.74 0.04
N VAL A 69 3.32 7.96 -0.72
CA VAL A 69 4.64 8.34 -0.22
C VAL A 69 4.88 9.81 -0.53
N ASP A 70 5.26 10.56 0.49
CA ASP A 70 5.71 11.94 0.39
C ASP A 70 7.22 11.97 0.17
N PHE A 71 7.62 12.53 -0.97
CA PHE A 71 9.00 12.89 -1.26
C PHE A 71 9.09 14.42 -1.35
N ASP A 72 9.63 15.03 -0.29
CA ASP A 72 9.89 16.47 -0.20
C ASP A 72 8.64 17.35 -0.45
N GLY A 73 7.52 16.99 0.19
CA GLY A 73 6.25 17.70 0.14
C GLY A 73 5.38 17.34 -1.07
N LYS A 74 5.79 16.36 -1.88
CA LYS A 74 5.02 15.86 -3.02
C LYS A 74 4.61 14.41 -2.81
N GLN A 75 3.32 14.17 -2.96
CA GLN A 75 2.73 12.86 -2.74
C GLN A 75 2.65 12.06 -4.05
N ILE A 76 3.06 10.80 -4.00
CA ILE A 76 2.97 9.84 -5.10
C ILE A 76 2.48 8.48 -4.59
N LEU A 77 1.60 7.83 -5.35
CA LEU A 77 1.18 6.46 -5.03
C LEU A 77 2.30 5.47 -5.39
N GLY A 78 2.67 4.65 -4.42
CA GLY A 78 3.63 3.56 -4.55
C GLY A 78 3.26 2.40 -3.63
N LYS A 79 4.27 1.82 -2.98
CA LYS A 79 4.13 0.68 -2.08
C LYS A 79 4.85 0.89 -0.76
N VAL A 80 4.44 0.13 0.25
CA VAL A 80 5.21 -0.09 1.46
C VAL A 80 5.35 -1.59 1.72
N ASP A 81 6.54 -2.01 2.10
CA ASP A 81 6.75 -3.31 2.72
C ASP A 81 6.63 -3.14 4.23
N ILE A 82 5.53 -3.66 4.79
CA ILE A 82 5.21 -3.46 6.21
C ILE A 82 6.20 -4.20 7.11
N ARG A 83 6.69 -5.38 6.69
CA ARG A 83 7.64 -6.14 7.53
C ARG A 83 9.00 -5.47 7.61
N ASN A 84 9.40 -4.80 6.53
CA ASN A 84 10.75 -4.26 6.36
C ASN A 84 10.83 -2.74 6.53
N GLU A 85 9.75 -2.08 6.98
CA GLU A 85 9.65 -0.62 7.11
C GLU A 85 10.25 0.13 5.91
N LYS A 86 9.78 -0.21 4.70
CA LYS A 86 10.31 0.33 3.44
C LYS A 86 9.19 0.81 2.52
N ALA A 87 9.06 2.13 2.35
CA ALA A 87 8.14 2.73 1.38
C ALA A 87 8.87 3.14 0.11
N SER A 88 8.24 3.00 -1.06
CA SER A 88 8.85 3.42 -2.32
C SER A 88 7.86 3.66 -3.44
N ALA A 89 8.28 4.44 -4.44
CA ALA A 89 7.53 4.69 -5.68
C ALA A 89 8.50 4.79 -6.86
N GLY A 90 8.04 4.39 -8.05
CA GLY A 90 8.79 4.52 -9.30
C GLY A 90 8.53 5.89 -9.93
N PHE A 91 9.57 6.70 -10.09
CA PHE A 91 9.51 7.96 -10.85
C PHE A 91 10.93 8.46 -11.18
N GLY A 92 11.06 9.20 -12.28
CA GLY A 92 12.34 9.78 -12.70
C GLY A 92 13.37 8.73 -13.14
N GLY A 93 12.91 7.59 -13.66
CA GLY A 93 13.74 6.49 -14.16
C GLY A 93 14.25 5.52 -13.08
N LYS A 94 13.81 5.66 -11.82
CA LYS A 94 14.26 4.81 -10.71
C LYS A 94 13.17 4.56 -9.66
N GLU A 95 13.40 3.57 -8.81
CA GLU A 95 12.64 3.43 -7.56
C GLU A 95 13.21 4.39 -6.52
N ASN A 96 12.40 5.32 -6.02
CA ASN A 96 12.76 6.20 -4.91
C ASN A 96 12.26 5.56 -3.61
N ILE A 97 13.12 5.49 -2.59
CA ILE A 97 12.93 4.64 -1.41
C ILE A 97 13.08 5.48 -0.13
N LEU A 98 12.17 5.27 0.81
CA LEU A 98 12.25 5.69 2.21
C LEU A 98 12.34 4.44 3.10
N THR A 99 13.14 4.52 4.17
CA THR A 99 13.26 3.46 5.17
C THR A 99 13.22 4.02 6.59
N GLY A 100 12.88 3.15 7.55
CA GLY A 100 12.90 3.46 8.98
C GLY A 100 11.97 4.62 9.35
N PRO A 101 12.40 5.61 10.16
CA PRO A 101 11.54 6.68 10.67
C PRO A 101 10.79 7.48 9.60
N LYS A 102 11.35 7.58 8.38
CA LYS A 102 10.72 8.29 7.26
C LYS A 102 9.48 7.60 6.71
N VAL A 103 9.27 6.32 7.04
CA VAL A 103 8.08 5.54 6.63
C VAL A 103 6.88 5.83 7.53
N GLN A 104 7.11 6.20 8.79
CA GLN A 104 6.08 6.37 9.82
C GLN A 104 4.93 7.35 9.42
N PRO A 105 5.17 8.51 8.79
CA PRO A 105 4.10 9.42 8.39
C PRO A 105 3.42 9.05 7.06
N GLN A 106 3.92 8.05 6.33
CA GLN A 106 3.40 7.72 5.00
C GLN A 106 2.02 7.07 5.11
N MET A 107 1.16 7.31 4.13
CA MET A 107 -0.25 6.92 4.21
C MET A 107 -0.48 5.59 3.51
N VAL A 108 -0.81 4.56 4.29
CA VAL A 108 -1.04 3.20 3.80
C VAL A 108 -2.52 2.97 3.57
N LEU A 109 -2.89 2.37 2.44
CA LEU A 109 -4.26 1.96 2.22
C LEU A 109 -4.60 0.80 3.16
N CYS A 110 -5.57 1.02 4.02
CA CYS A 110 -6.08 0.05 4.97
C CYS A 110 -7.55 -0.27 4.72
N ARG A 111 -7.99 -1.37 5.30
CA ARG A 111 -9.38 -1.81 5.36
C ARG A 111 -9.80 -2.02 6.81
N LYS A 112 -11.04 -1.67 7.13
CA LYS A 112 -11.67 -1.86 8.44
C LYS A 112 -12.98 -2.61 8.26
N ALA A 113 -13.17 -3.69 9.02
CA ALA A 113 -14.40 -4.48 8.94
C ALA A 113 -15.59 -3.67 9.47
N LYS A 114 -16.74 -3.77 8.80
CA LYS A 114 -18.01 -3.24 9.29
C LYS A 114 -18.51 -4.10 10.47
N PRO A 115 -19.40 -3.57 11.33
CA PRO A 115 -20.01 -4.36 12.41
C PRO A 115 -20.59 -5.68 11.90
N GLY A 116 -20.28 -6.78 12.57
CA GLY A 116 -20.72 -8.13 12.17
C GLY A 116 -19.84 -8.83 11.13
N TYR A 117 -18.81 -8.16 10.59
CA TYR A 117 -17.85 -8.75 9.65
C TYR A 117 -16.48 -8.95 10.30
N LYS A 118 -15.70 -9.86 9.74
CA LYS A 118 -14.31 -10.13 10.14
C LYS A 118 -13.48 -10.45 8.90
N PHE A 119 -12.17 -10.32 9.02
CA PHE A 119 -11.23 -10.85 8.05
C PHE A 119 -10.71 -12.20 8.53
N ASP A 120 -10.55 -13.15 7.60
CA ASP A 120 -10.08 -14.50 7.92
C ASP A 120 -8.57 -14.58 8.16
N SER A 121 -7.82 -13.56 7.74
CA SER A 121 -6.38 -13.48 7.91
C SER A 121 -5.92 -12.06 8.21
N MET A 122 -4.87 -11.99 9.03
CA MET A 122 -4.15 -10.77 9.37
C MET A 122 -2.70 -10.88 8.85
N PRO A 123 -2.10 -9.77 8.40
CA PRO A 123 -0.74 -9.79 7.87
C PRO A 123 0.34 -10.01 8.96
N PHE A 124 -0.01 -9.81 10.24
CA PHE A 124 0.85 -9.98 11.42
C PHE A 124 -0.01 -9.96 12.69
#